data_AF-I7CIK3-F1
#
_entry.id   AF-I7CIK3-F1
#
_cell.length_a   1.000
_cell.length_b   1.000
_cell.length_c   1.000
_cell.angle_alpha   90.00
_cell.angle_beta   90.00
_cell.angle_gamma   90.00
#
_symmetry.space_group_name_H-M   'P 1'
#
loop_
_entity.id
_entity.type
_entity.pdbx_description
1 polymer ?
#
loop_
_entity_poly.entity_id
_entity_poly.type
_entity_poly.pdbx_seq_one_letter_code
_entity_poly.pdbx_strand_id
1 'polypeptide(L)'
;MESEIEPYFARAGTVIEKSLLEYSKRELNKHFVSYDPKKIGYDLFHDVEIFGGIPDGEEVVGNSVQSILEIKTTPLDKYCYTIEENELRLVKDQQGFPVVKEYRGNLNKWFGFSNTKLKIPEEYQYQLALYLYLRGIEKGYFCVAFLNKEHYLSPESYVPQPKSRIGKESPHLVVIEEMNINLEKFSKCVETARSWYKKYIMGGISPTLTPQDLNWIRFGFPAL
;
A
#
# COMPACT_ATOMS: atom_id res chain seq x y z
N MET A 1 14.39 -12.28 4.78
CA MET A 1 14.83 -10.86 4.72
C MET A 1 13.74 -10.12 4.01
N GLU A 2 12.88 -9.45 4.78
CA GLU A 2 11.91 -8.51 4.21
C GLU A 2 12.70 -7.49 3.39
N SER A 3 12.21 -7.19 2.18
CA SER A 3 12.67 -6.03 1.43
C SER A 3 12.19 -4.80 2.20
N GLU A 4 12.91 -4.46 3.26
CA GLU A 4 12.61 -3.28 4.05
C GLU A 4 12.80 -2.09 3.13
N ILE A 5 11.66 -1.51 2.74
CA ILE A 5 11.55 -0.08 2.50
C ILE A 5 12.44 0.59 3.55
N GLU A 6 13.49 1.28 3.10
CA GLU A 6 14.51 1.88 3.96
C GLU A 6 13.86 2.47 5.23
N PRO A 7 14.43 2.27 6.45
CA PRO A 7 13.81 2.68 7.73
C PRO A 7 13.27 4.12 7.75
N TYR A 8 13.86 4.98 6.91
CA TYR A 8 13.45 6.34 6.63
C TYR A 8 11.97 6.48 6.21
N PHE A 9 11.50 5.68 5.26
CA PHE A 9 10.12 5.76 4.77
C PHE A 9 9.15 4.97 5.66
N ALA A 10 9.58 3.81 6.15
CA ALA A 10 8.75 2.94 6.99
C ALA A 10 8.29 3.64 8.28
N ARG A 11 9.21 4.31 8.99
CA ARG A 11 8.89 5.07 10.21
C ARG A 11 7.84 6.15 9.96
N ALA A 12 8.01 6.92 8.88
CA ALA A 12 7.07 7.99 8.56
C ALA A 12 5.68 7.44 8.24
N GLY A 13 5.60 6.33 7.50
CA GLY A 13 4.35 5.62 7.23
C GLY A 13 3.59 5.29 8.51
N THR A 14 4.21 4.58 9.45
CA THR A 14 3.57 4.15 10.71
C THR A 14 3.05 5.32 11.56
N VAL A 15 3.79 6.43 11.63
CA VAL A 15 3.38 7.61 12.40
C VAL A 15 2.22 8.33 11.71
N ILE A 16 2.33 8.54 10.39
CA ILE A 16 1.38 9.31 9.60
C ILE A 16 0.05 8.57 9.42
N GLU A 17 0.08 7.24 9.34
CA GLU A 17 -1.10 6.38 9.17
C GLU A 17 -2.18 6.66 10.22
N LYS A 18 -1.80 6.90 11.49
CA LYS A 18 -2.74 7.27 12.55
C LYS A 18 -3.48 8.58 12.25
N SER A 19 -2.75 9.57 11.75
CA SER A 19 -3.31 10.87 11.36
C SER A 19 -4.24 10.74 10.14
N LEU A 20 -3.88 9.87 9.20
CA LEU A 20 -4.69 9.55 8.02
C LEU A 20 -5.96 8.79 8.38
N LEU A 21 -5.91 7.85 9.32
CA LEU A 21 -7.10 7.15 9.83
C LEU A 21 -8.11 8.13 10.42
N GLU A 22 -7.66 9.04 11.29
CA GLU A 22 -8.52 10.07 11.88
C GLU A 22 -9.05 11.06 10.84
N TYR A 23 -8.24 11.39 9.83
CA TYR A 23 -8.72 12.17 8.69
C TYR A 23 -9.81 11.44 7.91
N SER A 24 -9.61 10.16 7.58
CA SER A 24 -10.59 9.35 6.85
C SER A 24 -11.90 9.19 7.60
N LYS A 25 -11.87 9.01 8.93
CA LYS A 25 -13.09 8.98 9.76
C LYS A 25 -13.91 10.25 9.60
N ARG A 26 -13.26 11.42 9.67
CA ARG A 26 -13.93 12.73 9.55
C ARG A 26 -14.43 12.97 8.13
N GLU A 27 -13.58 12.77 7.13
CA GLU A 27 -13.88 13.09 5.73
C GLU A 27 -15.00 12.20 5.18
N LEU A 28 -15.02 10.92 5.54
CA LEU A 28 -16.06 9.99 5.11
C LEU A 28 -17.29 10.00 6.03
N ASN A 29 -17.21 10.67 7.19
CA ASN A 29 -18.21 10.58 8.26
C ASN A 29 -18.51 9.12 8.66
N LYS A 30 -17.44 8.34 8.90
CA LYS A 30 -17.48 6.90 9.20
C LYS A 30 -16.69 6.56 10.46
N HIS A 31 -17.08 5.50 11.14
CA HIS A 31 -16.34 4.98 12.29
C HIS A 31 -15.53 3.76 11.87
N PHE A 32 -14.21 3.92 11.74
CA PHE A 32 -13.27 2.83 11.45
C PHE A 32 -12.60 2.31 12.73
N VAL A 33 -12.58 0.99 12.88
CA VAL A 33 -11.84 0.28 13.94
C VAL A 33 -10.55 -0.28 13.35
N SER A 34 -9.42 0.01 13.99
CA SER A 34 -8.13 -0.62 13.69
C SER A 34 -7.78 -1.67 14.74
N TYR A 35 -6.89 -2.58 14.37
CA TYR A 35 -6.52 -3.73 15.19
C TYR A 35 -5.07 -3.61 15.68
N ASP A 36 -4.82 -4.02 16.92
CA ASP A 36 -3.46 -4.20 17.43
C ASP A 36 -2.92 -5.54 16.91
N PRO A 37 -1.92 -5.55 16.02
CA PRO A 37 -1.44 -6.80 15.41
C PRO A 37 -1.02 -7.85 16.43
N LYS A 38 -0.43 -7.44 17.57
CA LYS A 38 0.02 -8.39 18.60
C LYS A 38 -1.15 -9.08 19.29
N LYS A 39 -2.27 -8.38 19.48
CA LYS A 39 -3.45 -8.92 20.17
C LYS A 39 -4.21 -9.92 19.31
N ILE A 40 -4.14 -9.80 18.00
CA ILE A 40 -4.82 -10.69 17.05
C ILE A 40 -3.87 -11.72 16.41
N GLY A 41 -2.63 -11.83 16.89
CA GLY A 41 -1.67 -12.81 16.34
C GLY A 41 -1.25 -12.52 14.91
N TYR A 42 -1.22 -11.24 14.51
CA TYR A 42 -0.83 -10.74 13.19
C TYR A 42 -1.77 -11.11 12.03
N ASP A 43 -2.94 -11.67 12.31
CA ASP A 43 -3.95 -11.99 11.29
C ASP A 43 -5.36 -11.86 11.87
N LEU A 44 -6.23 -11.11 11.20
CA LEU A 44 -7.62 -10.96 11.60
C LEU A 44 -8.51 -12.14 11.15
N PHE A 45 -8.05 -12.91 10.16
CA PHE A 45 -8.81 -13.96 9.50
C PHE A 45 -8.32 -15.36 9.89
N HIS A 46 -8.12 -15.59 11.18
CA HIS A 46 -7.54 -16.82 11.75
C HIS A 46 -8.27 -18.13 11.35
N ASP A 47 -9.54 -18.06 10.92
CA ASP A 47 -10.32 -19.21 10.47
C ASP A 47 -10.12 -19.54 8.97
N VAL A 48 -9.30 -18.75 8.26
CA VAL A 48 -9.05 -18.90 6.82
C VAL A 48 -7.65 -19.50 6.61
N GLU A 49 -7.61 -20.72 6.09
CA GLU A 49 -6.38 -21.52 6.01
C GLU A 49 -5.24 -20.89 5.17
N ILE A 50 -5.58 -20.20 4.07
CA ILE A 50 -4.60 -19.80 3.03
C ILE A 50 -4.41 -18.28 2.95
N PHE A 51 -5.42 -17.51 3.34
CA PHE A 51 -5.44 -16.06 3.18
C PHE A 51 -5.63 -15.42 4.55
N GLY A 52 -5.01 -14.26 4.74
CA GLY A 52 -5.10 -13.52 5.99
C GLY A 52 -4.62 -12.08 5.81
N GLY A 53 -4.51 -11.38 6.94
CA GLY A 53 -3.97 -10.03 7.02
C GLY A 53 -4.76 -9.14 7.96
N ILE A 54 -4.37 -7.88 8.01
CA ILE A 54 -4.96 -6.87 8.88
C ILE A 54 -5.27 -5.65 8.01
N PRO A 55 -6.55 -5.27 7.85
CA PRO A 55 -6.90 -4.00 7.22
C PRO A 55 -6.56 -2.82 8.13
N ASP A 56 -6.27 -1.66 7.55
CA ASP A 56 -5.98 -0.43 8.32
C ASP A 56 -7.21 0.08 9.09
N GLY A 57 -8.41 -0.19 8.58
CA GLY A 57 -9.64 0.04 9.34
C GLY A 57 -10.86 -0.71 8.80
N GLU A 58 -11.74 -1.17 9.70
CA GLU A 58 -13.06 -1.71 9.36
C GLU A 58 -14.16 -0.77 9.82
N GLU A 59 -15.06 -0.38 8.91
CA GLU A 59 -16.27 0.36 9.28
C GLU A 59 -17.27 -0.60 9.92
N VAL A 60 -17.49 -0.46 11.23
CA VAL A 60 -18.41 -1.32 11.98
C VAL A 60 -19.68 -0.56 12.31
N VAL A 61 -20.83 -1.09 11.87
CA VAL A 61 -22.16 -0.57 12.19
C VAL A 61 -22.95 -1.67 12.90
N GLY A 62 -23.18 -1.49 14.22
CA GLY A 62 -23.70 -2.56 15.05
C GLY A 62 -22.71 -3.71 15.15
N ASN A 63 -23.09 -4.90 14.67
CA ASN A 63 -22.26 -6.11 14.69
C ASN A 63 -21.73 -6.51 13.31
N SER A 64 -21.86 -5.66 12.29
CA SER A 64 -21.44 -5.97 10.92
C SER A 64 -20.43 -4.97 10.38
N VAL A 65 -19.45 -5.50 9.64
CA VAL A 65 -18.52 -4.69 8.85
C VAL A 65 -19.24 -4.26 7.57
N GLN A 66 -19.19 -2.96 7.26
CA GLN A 66 -19.88 -2.35 6.12
C GLN A 66 -18.91 -1.95 5.00
N SER A 67 -17.70 -1.54 5.38
CA SER A 67 -16.63 -1.23 4.45
C SER A 67 -15.26 -1.38 5.09
N ILE A 68 -14.21 -1.40 4.26
CA ILE A 68 -12.81 -1.49 4.69
C ILE A 68 -12.04 -0.28 4.18
N LEU A 69 -11.17 0.26 5.03
CA LEU A 69 -10.23 1.32 4.71
C LEU A 69 -8.83 0.74 4.57
N GLU A 70 -8.15 1.09 3.48
CA GLU A 70 -6.73 0.84 3.25
C GLU A 70 -6.01 2.18 3.11
N ILE A 71 -4.93 2.38 3.87
CA ILE A 71 -4.13 3.60 3.92
C ILE A 71 -2.81 3.33 3.22
N LYS A 72 -2.40 4.26 2.33
CA LYS A 72 -1.10 4.21 1.67
C LYS A 72 -0.41 5.55 1.74
N THR A 73 0.81 5.56 2.27
CA THR A 73 1.73 6.70 2.13
C THR A 73 2.68 6.45 0.99
N THR A 74 2.88 7.45 0.14
CA THR A 74 3.83 7.37 -0.97
C THR A 74 4.64 8.66 -1.06
N PRO A 75 5.94 8.62 -1.41
CA PRO A 75 6.66 9.84 -1.72
C PRO A 75 6.02 10.58 -2.87
N LEU A 76 6.00 11.90 -2.80
CA LEU A 76 5.57 12.76 -3.89
C LEU A 76 6.56 12.71 -5.06
N ASP A 77 7.85 12.79 -4.72
CA ASP A 77 8.96 12.74 -5.65
C ASP A 77 9.42 11.29 -5.89
N LYS A 78 10.06 11.05 -7.04
CA LYS A 78 10.78 9.80 -7.28
C LYS A 78 12.23 9.99 -6.88
N TYR A 79 12.77 9.11 -6.05
CA TYR A 79 14.16 9.19 -5.58
C TYR A 79 15.11 8.31 -6.39
N CYS A 80 16.40 8.64 -6.30
CA CYS A 80 17.51 7.87 -6.85
C CYS A 80 17.84 6.68 -5.96
N TYR A 81 18.05 5.53 -6.58
CA TYR A 81 18.54 4.33 -5.92
C TYR A 81 19.79 3.85 -6.65
N THR A 82 20.70 3.22 -5.90
CA THR A 82 21.89 2.55 -6.41
C THR A 82 21.88 1.09 -5.94
N ILE A 83 22.67 0.24 -6.59
CA ILE A 83 22.91 -1.12 -6.13
C ILE A 83 24.28 -1.16 -5.46
N GLU A 84 24.31 -1.47 -4.18
CA GLU A 84 25.54 -1.67 -3.40
C GLU A 84 25.44 -3.01 -2.69
N GLU A 85 26.48 -3.84 -2.78
CA GLU A 85 26.52 -5.15 -2.10
C GLU A 85 25.32 -6.06 -2.46
N ASN A 86 24.80 -5.95 -3.70
CA ASN A 86 23.59 -6.61 -4.20
C ASN A 86 22.28 -6.18 -3.50
N GLU A 87 22.30 -5.06 -2.78
CA GLU A 87 21.12 -4.45 -2.16
C GLU A 87 20.79 -3.12 -2.84
N LEU A 88 19.49 -2.85 -3.00
CA LEU A 88 19.01 -1.57 -3.49
C LEU A 88 19.09 -0.55 -2.34
N ARG A 89 19.88 0.50 -2.49
CA ARG A 89 20.07 1.55 -1.47
C ARG A 89 19.64 2.92 -1.99
N LEU A 90 19.04 3.72 -1.11
CA LEU A 90 18.62 5.08 -1.44
C LEU A 90 19.86 5.98 -1.53
N VAL A 91 20.03 6.66 -2.65
CA VAL A 91 21.13 7.62 -2.80
C VAL A 91 20.83 8.85 -1.95
N LYS A 92 21.77 9.22 -1.08
CA LYS A 92 21.66 10.39 -0.19
C LYS A 92 22.69 11.45 -0.57
N ASP A 93 22.33 12.72 -0.37
CA ASP A 93 23.25 13.84 -0.52
C ASP A 93 24.24 13.95 0.66
N GLN A 94 25.10 14.97 0.64
CA GLN A 94 26.11 15.18 1.69
C GLN A 94 25.49 15.44 3.08
N GLN A 95 24.22 15.81 3.12
CA GLN A 95 23.46 16.10 4.34
C GLN A 95 22.62 14.88 4.78
N GLY A 96 22.69 13.76 4.04
CA GLY A 96 21.98 12.52 4.35
C GLY A 96 20.54 12.49 3.80
N PHE A 97 20.14 13.43 2.95
CA PHE A 97 18.79 13.47 2.39
C PHE A 97 18.67 12.68 1.09
N PRO A 98 17.52 12.02 0.83
CA PRO A 98 17.29 11.32 -0.43
C PRO A 98 17.42 12.22 -1.65
N VAL A 99 18.23 11.80 -2.63
CA VAL A 99 18.40 12.52 -3.89
C VAL A 99 17.18 12.30 -4.78
N VAL A 100 16.54 13.39 -5.23
CA VAL A 100 15.37 13.34 -6.13
C VAL A 100 15.83 13.04 -7.56
N LYS A 101 15.30 11.96 -8.14
CA LYS A 101 15.44 11.60 -9.55
C LYS A 101 14.46 12.39 -10.43
N GLU A 102 13.22 12.52 -9.97
CA GLU A 102 12.14 13.18 -10.72
C GLU A 102 11.18 13.88 -9.74
N TYR A 103 11.08 15.20 -9.85
CA TYR A 103 10.15 15.99 -9.05
C TYR A 103 8.71 15.63 -9.41
N ARG A 104 7.87 15.34 -8.40
CA ARG A 104 6.48 14.87 -8.55
C ARG A 104 6.32 13.58 -9.39
N GLY A 105 7.39 12.81 -9.59
CA GLY A 105 7.32 11.61 -10.45
C GLY A 105 6.30 10.57 -9.99
N ASN A 106 6.18 10.35 -8.67
CA ASN A 106 5.18 9.42 -8.13
C ASN A 106 3.76 9.99 -8.21
N LEU A 107 3.60 11.29 -7.99
CA LEU A 107 2.31 11.96 -8.19
C LEU A 107 1.82 11.74 -9.63
N ASN A 108 2.66 12.00 -10.63
CA ASN A 108 2.32 11.81 -12.04
C ASN A 108 2.02 10.34 -12.36
N LYS A 109 2.80 9.40 -11.81
CA LYS A 109 2.58 7.96 -11.97
C LYS A 109 1.19 7.55 -11.50
N TRP A 110 0.75 8.06 -10.35
CA TRP A 110 -0.52 7.69 -9.74
C TRP A 110 -1.70 8.46 -10.33
N PHE A 111 -1.55 9.69 -10.84
CA PHE A 111 -2.68 10.41 -11.47
C PHE A 111 -2.82 10.18 -12.99
N GLY A 112 -1.84 9.55 -13.63
CA GLY A 112 -1.84 9.34 -15.08
C GLY A 112 -1.86 10.65 -15.88
N PHE A 113 -2.22 10.57 -17.17
CA PHE A 113 -2.21 11.75 -18.06
C PHE A 113 -3.36 12.74 -17.80
N SER A 114 -4.43 12.28 -17.15
CA SER A 114 -5.53 13.12 -16.70
C SER A 114 -5.33 13.41 -15.22
N ASN A 115 -4.74 14.56 -14.86
CA ASN A 115 -4.46 15.03 -13.48
C ASN A 115 -5.65 14.98 -12.48
N THR A 116 -6.80 14.47 -12.91
CA THR A 116 -8.05 14.36 -12.18
C THR A 116 -8.26 12.98 -11.55
N LYS A 117 -7.84 11.86 -12.16
CA LYS A 117 -8.19 10.50 -11.69
C LYS A 117 -6.99 9.75 -11.10
N LEU A 118 -7.13 9.26 -9.86
CA LEU A 118 -6.13 8.41 -9.25
C LEU A 118 -6.19 6.99 -9.85
N LYS A 119 -5.04 6.48 -10.28
CA LYS A 119 -4.77 5.12 -10.73
C LYS A 119 -3.98 4.41 -9.62
N ILE A 120 -4.72 3.69 -8.79
CA ILE A 120 -4.16 2.87 -7.72
C ILE A 120 -3.51 1.62 -8.35
N PRO A 121 -2.27 1.25 -7.98
CA PRO A 121 -1.64 0.02 -8.43
C PRO A 121 -2.52 -1.23 -8.20
N GLU A 122 -2.43 -2.20 -9.10
CA GLU A 122 -3.33 -3.37 -9.12
C GLU A 122 -3.10 -4.25 -7.89
N GLU A 123 -1.86 -4.38 -7.43
CA GLU A 123 -1.48 -5.11 -6.23
C GLU A 123 -2.18 -4.58 -4.96
N TYR A 124 -2.33 -3.26 -4.83
CA TYR A 124 -3.06 -2.67 -3.71
C TYR A 124 -4.57 -2.87 -3.85
N GLN A 125 -5.09 -2.82 -5.09
CA GLN A 125 -6.49 -3.16 -5.36
C GLN A 125 -6.78 -4.62 -4.98
N TYR A 126 -5.91 -5.57 -5.30
CA TYR A 126 -6.05 -6.97 -4.88
C TYR A 126 -6.00 -7.14 -3.37
N GLN A 127 -5.12 -6.40 -2.69
CA GLN A 127 -5.03 -6.42 -1.23
C GLN A 127 -6.37 -6.03 -0.58
N LEU A 128 -6.92 -4.86 -0.93
CA LEU A 128 -8.22 -4.43 -0.40
C LEU A 128 -9.35 -5.37 -0.82
N ALA A 129 -9.36 -5.80 -2.10
CA ALA A 129 -10.37 -6.73 -2.60
C ALA A 129 -10.38 -8.07 -1.85
N LEU A 130 -9.21 -8.57 -1.42
CA LEU A 130 -9.12 -9.77 -0.61
C LEU A 130 -9.81 -9.58 0.73
N TYR A 131 -9.54 -8.49 1.46
CA TYR A 131 -10.21 -8.23 2.74
C TYR A 131 -11.73 -8.09 2.58
N LEU A 132 -12.18 -7.39 1.54
CA LEU A 132 -13.59 -7.27 1.19
C LEU A 132 -14.23 -8.65 0.95
N TYR A 133 -13.55 -9.50 0.18
CA TYR A 133 -13.99 -10.86 -0.10
C TYR A 133 -14.05 -11.73 1.17
N LEU A 134 -13.04 -11.69 2.02
CA LEU A 134 -13.00 -12.45 3.27
C LEU A 134 -14.10 -12.02 4.26
N ARG A 135 -14.54 -10.75 4.20
CA ARG A 135 -15.70 -10.24 4.95
C ARG A 135 -17.04 -10.43 4.25
N GLY A 136 -17.07 -10.83 2.98
CA GLY A 136 -18.29 -10.98 2.20
C GLY A 136 -18.98 -9.65 1.87
N ILE A 137 -18.22 -8.57 1.72
CA ILE A 137 -18.71 -7.22 1.42
C ILE A 137 -18.06 -6.68 0.15
N GLU A 138 -18.67 -5.67 -0.48
CA GLU A 138 -18.23 -5.20 -1.80
C GLU A 138 -17.53 -3.84 -1.77
N LYS A 139 -17.69 -3.07 -0.69
CA LYS A 139 -17.28 -1.66 -0.64
C LYS A 139 -16.05 -1.43 0.24
N GLY A 140 -15.06 -0.73 -0.28
CA GLY A 140 -13.91 -0.26 0.47
C GLY A 140 -13.44 1.13 0.03
N TYR A 141 -12.44 1.64 0.74
CA TYR A 141 -11.85 2.95 0.53
C TYR A 141 -10.34 2.87 0.56
N PHE A 142 -9.68 3.61 -0.33
CA PHE A 142 -8.27 3.93 -0.20
C PHE A 142 -8.09 5.34 0.33
N CYS A 143 -7.23 5.52 1.33
CA CYS A 143 -6.72 6.83 1.73
C CYS A 143 -5.24 6.92 1.34
N VAL A 144 -4.94 7.68 0.30
CA VAL A 144 -3.59 7.79 -0.26
C VAL A 144 -3.02 9.17 0.05
N ALA A 145 -1.87 9.19 0.73
CA ALA A 145 -1.16 10.41 1.07
C ALA A 145 0.17 10.51 0.31
N PHE A 146 0.36 11.63 -0.39
CA PHE A 146 1.61 11.96 -1.06
C PHE A 146 2.48 12.83 -0.14
N LEU A 147 3.64 12.32 0.25
CA LEU A 147 4.52 12.93 1.24
C LEU A 147 5.72 13.60 0.58
N ASN A 148 5.99 14.84 0.95
CA ASN A 148 7.24 15.53 0.60
C ASN A 148 8.37 15.16 1.57
N LYS A 149 9.57 15.69 1.32
CA LYS A 149 10.75 15.49 2.16
C LYS A 149 10.56 15.84 3.64
N GLU A 150 9.80 16.90 3.94
CA GLU A 150 9.65 17.44 5.30
C GLU A 150 8.84 16.50 6.20
N HIS A 151 7.85 15.81 5.64
CA HIS A 151 7.06 14.82 6.38
C HIS A 151 7.87 13.58 6.77
N TYR A 152 8.91 13.25 6.01
CA TYR A 152 9.81 12.16 6.39
C TYR A 152 10.76 12.55 7.52
N LEU A 153 11.14 13.83 7.60
CA LEU A 153 11.99 14.36 8.67
C LEU A 153 11.22 14.53 9.98
N SER A 154 9.97 15.01 9.87
CA SER A 154 9.10 15.32 11.00
C SER A 154 7.70 14.72 10.78
N PRO A 155 7.54 13.39 10.82
CA PRO A 155 6.24 12.76 10.55
C PRO A 155 5.18 13.10 11.60
N GLU A 156 5.58 13.40 12.84
CA GLU A 156 4.68 13.80 13.94
C GLU A 156 3.98 15.14 13.68
N SER A 157 4.54 16.01 12.82
CA SER A 157 3.92 17.29 12.45
C SER A 157 3.00 17.20 11.23
N TYR A 158 2.78 16.01 10.69
CA TYR A 158 1.98 15.83 9.48
C TYR A 158 0.50 16.16 9.72
N VAL A 159 -0.03 17.06 8.89
CA VAL A 159 -1.45 17.43 8.87
C VAL A 159 -2.04 17.07 7.50
N PRO A 160 -2.99 16.13 7.43
CA PRO A 160 -3.67 15.76 6.19
C PRO A 160 -4.33 16.96 5.49
N GLN A 161 -4.08 17.14 4.19
CA GLN A 161 -4.71 18.17 3.37
C GLN A 161 -5.41 17.54 2.15
N PRO A 162 -6.69 17.84 1.89
CA PRO A 162 -7.41 17.28 0.74
C PRO A 162 -6.89 17.82 -0.59
N LYS A 163 -7.00 17.01 -1.65
CA LYS A 163 -6.66 17.39 -3.04
C LYS A 163 -7.30 18.72 -3.50
N SER A 164 -8.46 19.12 -2.97
CA SER A 164 -9.17 20.34 -3.38
C SER A 164 -8.49 21.66 -2.96
N ARG A 165 -7.53 21.62 -2.01
CA ARG A 165 -6.87 22.82 -1.44
C ARG A 165 -5.53 23.18 -2.10
N ILE A 166 -5.30 22.77 -3.35
CA ILE A 166 -4.02 23.03 -4.05
C ILE A 166 -3.85 24.53 -4.32
N GLY A 167 -3.29 25.24 -3.35
CA GLY A 167 -2.49 26.45 -3.59
C GLY A 167 -1.11 26.03 -4.11
N LYS A 168 -0.48 26.89 -4.92
CA LYS A 168 0.76 26.61 -5.66
C LYS A 168 1.98 26.20 -4.80
N GLU A 169 1.88 26.25 -3.47
CA GLU A 169 3.04 26.26 -2.56
C GLU A 169 3.12 25.08 -1.58
N SER A 170 2.15 24.17 -1.53
CA SER A 170 2.23 22.97 -0.67
C SER A 170 1.83 21.70 -1.42
N PRO A 171 2.78 20.80 -1.74
CA PRO A 171 2.53 19.74 -2.70
C PRO A 171 1.99 18.44 -2.08
N HIS A 172 1.86 18.33 -0.75
CA HIS A 172 1.26 17.12 -0.17
C HIS A 172 -0.25 17.13 -0.33
N LEU A 173 -0.80 15.98 -0.67
CA LEU A 173 -2.23 15.82 -0.84
C LEU A 173 -2.65 14.44 -0.36
N VAL A 174 -3.84 14.41 0.21
CA VAL A 174 -4.56 13.20 0.56
C VAL A 174 -5.73 13.05 -0.41
N VAL A 175 -5.86 11.85 -0.97
CA VAL A 175 -7.00 11.44 -1.80
C VAL A 175 -7.70 10.30 -1.09
N ILE A 176 -9.03 10.36 -1.04
CA ILE A 176 -9.84 9.21 -0.69
C ILE A 176 -10.59 8.75 -1.94
N GLU A 177 -10.41 7.50 -2.31
CA GLU A 177 -11.10 6.88 -3.45
C GLU A 177 -11.92 5.69 -2.96
N GLU A 178 -13.18 5.62 -3.40
CA GLU A 178 -14.02 4.44 -3.16
C GLU A 178 -13.69 3.34 -4.17
N MET A 179 -13.57 2.11 -3.69
CA MET A 179 -13.44 0.91 -4.50
C MET A 179 -14.62 -0.01 -4.22
N ASN A 180 -15.23 -0.52 -5.29
CA ASN A 180 -16.23 -1.58 -5.20
C ASN A 180 -15.75 -2.81 -5.98
N ILE A 181 -15.96 -3.99 -5.41
CA ILE A 181 -15.69 -5.28 -6.07
C ILE A 181 -16.99 -6.02 -6.35
N ASN A 182 -16.92 -6.99 -7.25
CA ASN A 182 -17.96 -8.00 -7.38
C ASN A 182 -17.43 -9.31 -6.81
N LEU A 183 -18.05 -9.82 -5.75
CA LEU A 183 -17.57 -10.99 -5.01
C LEU A 183 -17.46 -12.23 -5.89
N GLU A 184 -18.43 -12.45 -6.78
CA GLU A 184 -18.44 -13.62 -7.66
C GLU A 184 -17.26 -13.57 -8.65
N LYS A 185 -17.01 -12.43 -9.27
CA LYS A 185 -15.87 -12.25 -10.18
C LYS A 185 -14.55 -12.40 -9.43
N PHE A 186 -14.45 -11.80 -8.24
CA PHE A 186 -13.22 -11.85 -7.44
C PHE A 186 -12.92 -13.25 -6.91
N SER A 187 -13.95 -14.06 -6.62
CA SER A 187 -13.78 -15.45 -6.18
C SER A 187 -12.94 -16.28 -7.15
N LYS A 188 -13.00 -16.00 -8.46
CA LYS A 188 -12.18 -16.68 -9.47
C LYS A 188 -10.68 -16.39 -9.30
N CYS A 189 -10.33 -15.17 -8.89
CA CYS A 189 -8.96 -14.80 -8.55
C CYS A 189 -8.50 -15.55 -7.29
N VAL A 190 -9.35 -15.56 -6.25
CA VAL A 190 -9.10 -16.27 -5.00
C VAL A 190 -8.89 -17.77 -5.24
N GLU A 191 -9.71 -18.42 -6.06
CA GLU A 191 -9.57 -19.84 -6.38
C GLU A 191 -8.33 -20.14 -7.22
N THR A 192 -7.93 -19.20 -8.10
CA THR A 192 -6.66 -19.31 -8.82
C THR A 192 -5.47 -19.28 -7.85
N ALA A 193 -5.46 -18.32 -6.93
CA ALA A 193 -4.42 -18.19 -5.91
C ALA A 193 -4.41 -19.40 -4.96
N ARG A 194 -5.59 -19.87 -4.54
CA ARG A 194 -5.75 -21.07 -3.69
C ARG A 194 -5.19 -22.31 -4.38
N SER A 195 -5.52 -22.51 -5.66
CA SER A 195 -5.03 -23.63 -6.46
C SER A 195 -3.51 -23.58 -6.63
N TRP A 196 -2.97 -22.38 -6.86
CA TRP A 196 -1.53 -22.16 -6.94
C TRP A 196 -0.85 -22.53 -5.61
N TYR A 197 -1.36 -22.04 -4.48
CA TYR A 197 -0.80 -22.29 -3.15
C TYR A 197 -0.81 -23.79 -2.81
N LYS A 198 -1.95 -24.46 -3.02
CA LYS A 198 -2.08 -25.90 -2.79
C LYS A 198 -1.10 -26.71 -3.63
N LYS A 199 -0.94 -26.35 -4.91
CA LYS A 199 -0.05 -27.07 -5.83
C LYS A 199 1.42 -26.90 -5.44
N TYR A 200 1.86 -25.66 -5.26
CA TYR A 200 3.30 -25.37 -5.18
C TYR A 200 3.81 -25.28 -3.74
N ILE A 201 3.04 -24.68 -2.83
CA ILE A 201 3.45 -24.54 -1.43
C ILE A 201 3.13 -25.81 -0.66
N MET A 202 1.85 -26.21 -0.58
CA MET A 202 1.46 -27.41 0.18
C MET A 202 1.96 -28.70 -0.49
N GLY A 203 1.98 -28.73 -1.82
CA GLY A 203 2.51 -29.85 -2.57
C GLY A 203 4.03 -29.99 -2.53
N GLY A 204 4.77 -28.97 -2.05
CA GLY A 204 6.23 -28.96 -2.05
C GLY A 204 6.84 -29.01 -3.46
N ILE A 205 6.10 -28.56 -4.47
CA ILE A 205 6.53 -28.56 -5.87
C ILE A 205 7.01 -27.16 -6.21
N SER A 206 8.25 -27.03 -6.69
CA SER A 206 8.72 -25.74 -7.21
C SER A 206 8.04 -25.43 -8.54
N PRO A 207 7.52 -24.20 -8.75
CA PRO A 207 7.08 -23.76 -10.07
C PRO A 207 8.22 -23.86 -11.09
N THR A 208 7.87 -24.13 -12.34
CA THR A 208 8.86 -24.12 -13.43
C THR A 208 9.39 -22.70 -13.61
N LEU A 209 10.72 -22.56 -13.59
CA LEU A 209 11.38 -21.29 -13.85
C LEU A 209 11.12 -20.84 -15.29
N THR A 210 10.68 -19.61 -15.44
CA THR A 210 10.56 -18.93 -16.72
C THR A 210 11.95 -18.52 -17.23
N PRO A 211 12.11 -18.22 -18.53
CA PRO A 211 13.35 -17.62 -19.04
C PRO A 211 13.75 -16.33 -18.31
N GLN A 212 12.76 -15.56 -17.82
CA GLN A 212 12.98 -14.37 -17.01
C GLN A 212 13.67 -14.73 -15.68
N ASP A 213 13.16 -15.75 -14.99
CA ASP A 213 13.73 -16.21 -13.71
C ASP A 213 15.17 -16.71 -13.90
N LEU A 214 15.43 -17.44 -15.00
CA LEU A 214 16.77 -17.89 -15.35
C LEU A 214 17.72 -16.73 -15.64
N ASN A 215 17.23 -15.66 -16.27
CA ASN A 215 18.02 -14.46 -16.49
C ASN A 215 18.36 -13.75 -15.16
N TRP A 216 17.40 -13.63 -14.24
CA TRP A 216 17.64 -13.05 -12.91
C TRP A 216 18.68 -13.84 -12.12
N ILE A 217 18.61 -15.17 -12.14
CA ILE A 217 19.59 -16.03 -11.46
C ILE A 217 20.99 -15.84 -12.06
N ARG A 218 21.09 -15.71 -13.39
CA ARG A 218 22.38 -15.64 -14.10
C ARG A 218 23.05 -14.29 -14.02
N PHE A 219 22.28 -13.21 -14.13
CA PHE A 219 22.81 -11.86 -14.33
C PHE A 219 22.47 -10.91 -13.18
N GLY A 220 21.76 -11.38 -12.16
CA GLY A 220 21.17 -10.51 -11.15
C GLY A 220 19.95 -9.76 -11.69
N PHE A 221 19.33 -8.93 -10.83
CA PHE A 221 18.24 -8.05 -11.27
C PHE A 221 18.78 -7.11 -12.37
N PRO A 222 18.15 -7.05 -13.56
CA PRO A 222 18.53 -6.04 -14.54
C PRO A 222 18.32 -4.67 -13.91
N ALA A 223 19.37 -3.83 -13.93
CA ALA A 223 19.30 -2.47 -13.43
C ALA A 223 18.10 -1.74 -14.03
N LEU A 224 17.17 -1.28 -13.17
CA LEU A 224 15.96 -0.52 -13.51
C LEU A 224 16.24 0.97 -13.75
#